data_AF-A0A553SH35-F1
#
_entry.id   AF-A0A553SH35-F1
#
_cell.length_a   1.000
_cell.length_b   1.000
_cell.length_c   1.000
_cell.angle_alpha   90.00
_cell.angle_beta   90.00
_cell.angle_gamma   90.00
#
_symmetry.space_group_name_H-M   'P 1'
#
loop_
_entity.id
_entity.type
_entity.pdbx_description
1 polymer ?
#
loop_
_entity_poly.entity_id
_entity_poly.type
_entity_poly.pdbx_seq_one_letter_code
_entity_poly.pdbx_strand_id
1 'polypeptide(L)'
;MVRKLELVFDANAELGEGPFWDNKKELLYWVDIDKRKVCTHNPRKNESREVVLSQKVSAIIPALGKNRAVVALENGFHYLDLDSGELQAIFDPEEHLPANRFNDGKCDAKGRFWAGTMSTSDEKEKAALYCLDKDGSITKKVDKLSTSNGLAWSLDNKYLYLIDTPVQKVYQFDFHLDSGDIDKKKAIIDFSDEEGFPDGMTIDEEGMLWIAHWGGGQVSRWDPNSGKKLESINVPAPNVTSCAFGGENLNELYITTARTGMSSEDLEKFPLSGALFTCKMDVKGFPGNYFGG
;
A
#
# COMPACT_ATOMS: atom_id res chain seq x y z
N MET A 1 -1.79 18.87 20.70
CA MET A 1 -1.26 19.74 19.63
C MET A 1 -2.13 19.46 18.40
N VAL A 2 -2.59 20.46 17.63
CA VAL A 2 -3.40 20.18 16.43
C VAL A 2 -2.47 19.61 15.36
N ARG A 3 -2.72 18.38 14.92
CA ARG A 3 -1.96 17.78 13.81
C ARG A 3 -2.15 18.64 12.56
N LYS A 4 -1.05 19.01 11.94
CA LYS A 4 -1.04 19.80 10.71
C LYS A 4 -0.81 18.85 9.54
N LEU A 5 -1.81 18.74 8.66
CA LEU A 5 -1.65 18.11 7.36
C LEU A 5 -0.94 19.11 6.44
N GLU A 6 0.07 18.64 5.72
CA GLU A 6 0.85 19.44 4.78
C GLU A 6 0.75 18.81 3.39
N LEU A 7 0.51 19.66 2.39
CA LEU A 7 0.62 19.28 0.99
C LEU A 7 2.12 19.15 0.66
N VAL A 8 2.56 17.96 0.26
CA VAL A 8 3.94 17.77 -0.21
C VAL A 8 4.06 18.35 -1.62
N PHE A 9 3.22 17.88 -2.53
CA PHE A 9 2.99 18.50 -3.84
C PHE A 9 1.68 18.00 -4.45
N ASP A 10 1.12 18.81 -5.35
CA ASP A 10 -0.03 18.41 -6.14
C ASP A 10 0.42 17.54 -7.33
N ALA A 11 0.42 16.22 -7.11
CA ALA A 11 0.79 15.23 -8.10
C ALA A 11 -0.25 15.06 -9.22
N ASN A 12 -1.50 15.51 -9.01
CA ASN A 12 -2.63 15.19 -9.89
C ASN A 12 -2.68 13.70 -10.29
N ALA A 13 -2.33 12.80 -9.36
CA ALA A 13 -2.27 11.36 -9.60
C ALA A 13 -3.65 10.82 -9.97
N GLU A 14 -3.71 9.93 -10.97
CA GLU A 14 -4.99 9.30 -11.31
C GLU A 14 -5.35 8.28 -10.23
N LEU A 15 -4.41 7.41 -9.89
CA LEU A 15 -4.53 6.47 -8.78
C LEU A 15 -3.19 6.36 -8.05
N GLY A 16 -2.91 7.34 -7.19
CA GLY A 16 -1.71 7.33 -6.36
C GLY A 16 -1.77 6.24 -5.30
N GLU A 17 -0.76 5.38 -5.17
CA GLU A 17 -0.81 4.18 -4.33
C GLU A 17 0.58 3.70 -3.87
N GLY A 18 0.60 2.68 -3.01
CA GLY A 18 1.78 1.92 -2.62
C GLY A 18 2.95 2.73 -2.06
N PRO A 19 2.74 3.69 -1.13
CA PRO A 19 3.82 4.47 -0.55
C PRO A 19 4.77 3.57 0.24
N PHE A 20 6.07 3.71 -0.03
CA PHE A 20 7.16 2.99 0.61
C PHE A 20 8.28 3.96 0.97
N TRP A 21 8.63 4.05 2.26
CA TRP A 21 9.75 4.86 2.71
C TRP A 21 11.06 4.06 2.70
N ASP A 22 11.98 4.43 1.82
CA ASP A 22 13.36 3.93 1.80
C ASP A 22 14.19 4.72 2.84
N ASN A 23 14.34 4.15 4.03
CA ASN A 23 15.08 4.78 5.13
C ASN A 23 16.59 4.94 4.85
N LYS A 24 17.17 4.18 3.91
CA LYS A 24 18.60 4.30 3.58
C LYS A 24 18.86 5.44 2.61
N LYS A 25 17.95 5.66 1.66
CA LYS A 25 18.04 6.76 0.69
C LYS A 25 17.30 8.01 1.12
N GLU A 26 16.45 7.90 2.14
CA GLU A 26 15.49 8.93 2.58
C GLU A 26 14.62 9.41 1.42
N LEU A 27 14.06 8.43 0.70
CA LEU A 27 13.17 8.63 -0.43
C LEU A 27 11.83 7.97 -0.16
N LEU A 28 10.74 8.64 -0.53
CA LEU A 28 9.44 8.02 -0.65
C LEU A 28 9.28 7.47 -2.08
N TYR A 29 9.11 6.17 -2.21
CA TYR A 29 8.60 5.52 -3.42
C TYR A 29 7.08 5.44 -3.35
N TRP A 30 6.40 5.54 -4.47
CA TRP A 30 4.96 5.32 -4.60
C TRP A 30 4.64 5.12 -6.09
N VAL A 31 3.39 4.82 -6.44
CA VAL A 31 2.98 4.56 -7.83
C VAL A 31 1.78 5.40 -8.22
N ASP A 32 1.64 5.69 -9.52
CA ASP A 32 0.35 6.06 -10.11
C ASP A 32 -0.09 4.90 -11.00
N ILE A 33 -1.03 4.09 -10.49
CA ILE A 33 -1.41 2.82 -11.11
C ILE A 33 -1.95 3.06 -12.51
N ASP A 34 -2.93 3.95 -12.64
CA ASP A 34 -3.62 4.21 -13.91
C ASP A 34 -2.75 4.98 -14.90
N LYS A 35 -1.80 5.81 -14.44
CA LYS A 35 -0.80 6.41 -15.32
C LYS A 35 0.43 5.55 -15.57
N ARG A 36 0.52 4.34 -14.99
CA ARG A 36 1.62 3.39 -15.15
C ARG A 36 2.97 3.96 -14.71
N LYS A 37 2.98 4.71 -13.60
CA LYS A 37 4.19 5.38 -13.13
C LYS A 37 4.71 4.78 -11.84
N VAL A 38 6.03 4.66 -11.76
CA VAL A 38 6.75 4.63 -10.50
C VAL A 38 7.20 6.05 -10.18
N CYS A 39 6.87 6.51 -8.99
CA CYS A 39 7.16 7.85 -8.52
C CYS A 39 8.14 7.78 -7.34
N THR A 40 9.03 8.77 -7.27
CA THR A 40 9.91 8.97 -6.11
C THR A 40 9.84 10.42 -5.66
N HIS A 41 9.92 10.64 -4.36
CA HIS A 41 10.01 11.96 -3.77
C HIS A 41 11.15 12.02 -2.75
N ASN A 42 12.02 13.02 -2.90
CA ASN A 42 13.08 13.35 -1.95
C ASN A 42 12.66 14.58 -1.13
N PRO A 43 12.26 14.41 0.14
CA PRO A 43 11.81 15.53 0.96
C PRO A 43 12.95 16.51 1.32
N ARG A 44 14.20 16.04 1.41
CA ARG A 44 15.36 16.92 1.71
C ARG A 44 15.64 17.91 0.59
N LYS A 45 15.45 17.50 -0.66
CA LYS A 45 15.66 18.34 -1.86
C LYS A 45 14.37 18.97 -2.39
N ASN A 46 13.23 18.52 -1.90
CA ASN A 46 11.91 18.82 -2.46
C ASN A 46 11.85 18.51 -3.98
N GLU A 47 12.37 17.35 -4.35
CA GLU A 47 12.45 16.88 -5.75
C GLU A 47 11.64 15.61 -5.93
N SER A 48 10.81 15.56 -6.96
CA SER A 48 10.09 14.35 -7.36
C SER A 48 10.55 13.88 -8.73
N ARG A 49 10.55 12.56 -8.95
CA ARG A 49 10.87 11.93 -10.25
C ARG A 49 9.86 10.86 -10.56
N GLU A 50 9.63 10.62 -11.85
CA GLU A 50 8.68 9.64 -12.34
C GLU A 50 9.32 8.82 -13.45
N VAL A 51 9.01 7.53 -13.47
CA VAL A 51 9.35 6.61 -14.56
C VAL A 51 8.06 5.98 -15.06
N VAL A 52 7.79 6.13 -16.35
CA VAL A 52 6.60 5.52 -17.00
C VAL A 52 6.95 4.11 -17.46
N LEU A 53 6.12 3.15 -17.08
CA LEU A 53 6.24 1.75 -17.46
C LEU A 53 5.27 1.41 -18.61
N SER A 54 5.47 0.24 -19.21
CA SER A 54 4.62 -0.25 -20.31
C SER A 54 3.20 -0.64 -19.87
N GLN A 55 3.02 -0.97 -18.59
CA GLN A 55 1.79 -1.52 -18.00
C GLN A 55 1.57 -0.97 -16.58
N LYS A 56 0.37 -1.19 -16.01
CA LYS A 56 0.09 -0.64 -14.67
C LYS A 56 0.96 -1.33 -13.62
N VAL A 57 1.38 -0.52 -12.65
CA VAL A 57 2.19 -0.92 -11.51
C VAL A 57 1.43 -0.54 -10.25
N SER A 58 1.22 -1.50 -9.36
CA SER A 58 0.35 -1.33 -8.21
C SER A 58 1.10 -1.30 -6.88
N ALA A 59 2.30 -1.90 -6.84
CA ALA A 59 3.18 -1.88 -5.69
C ALA A 59 4.65 -1.94 -6.13
N ILE A 60 5.52 -1.31 -5.35
CA ILE A 60 6.98 -1.29 -5.57
C ILE A 60 7.72 -1.43 -4.24
N ILE A 61 8.69 -2.34 -4.19
CA ILE A 61 9.61 -2.48 -3.05
C ILE A 61 11.06 -2.51 -3.56
N PRO A 62 11.89 -1.52 -3.23
CA PRO A 62 13.32 -1.56 -3.52
C PRO A 62 14.01 -2.80 -2.91
N ALA A 63 14.99 -3.36 -3.64
CA ALA A 63 15.87 -4.40 -3.12
C ALA A 63 17.08 -3.76 -2.43
N LEU A 64 17.35 -4.17 -1.18
CA LEU A 64 18.38 -3.52 -0.37
C LEU A 64 19.77 -3.63 -1.02
N GLY A 65 20.45 -2.49 -1.15
CA GLY A 65 21.83 -2.42 -1.67
C GLY A 65 21.98 -2.68 -3.17
N LYS A 66 20.86 -2.82 -3.90
CA LYS A 66 20.85 -2.99 -5.36
C LYS A 66 20.17 -1.79 -6.01
N ASN A 67 20.49 -1.51 -7.28
CA ASN A 67 19.74 -0.53 -8.07
C ASN A 67 18.53 -1.15 -8.77
N ARG A 68 17.73 -1.88 -8.00
CA ARG A 68 16.61 -2.68 -8.50
C ARG A 68 15.48 -2.65 -7.49
N ALA A 69 14.25 -2.74 -7.96
CA ALA A 69 13.08 -3.00 -7.15
C ALA A 69 12.37 -4.28 -7.60
N VAL A 70 11.56 -4.86 -6.73
CA VAL A 70 10.50 -5.79 -7.14
C VAL A 70 9.20 -5.00 -7.24
N VAL A 71 8.42 -5.28 -8.28
CA VAL A 71 7.14 -4.63 -8.55
C VAL A 71 6.05 -5.66 -8.81
N ALA A 72 4.83 -5.31 -8.44
CA ALA A 72 3.63 -6.04 -8.82
C ALA A 72 2.92 -5.29 -9.95
N LEU A 73 2.74 -5.96 -11.09
CA LEU A 73 2.16 -5.39 -12.31
C LEU A 73 0.86 -6.12 -12.69
N GLU A 74 0.20 -5.66 -13.75
CA GLU A 74 -1.01 -6.31 -14.29
C GLU A 74 -0.78 -7.79 -14.64
N ASN A 75 0.41 -8.12 -15.15
CA ASN A 75 0.79 -9.47 -15.56
C ASN A 75 1.84 -10.13 -14.65
N GLY A 76 1.76 -9.89 -13.34
CA GLY A 76 2.60 -10.61 -12.37
C GLY A 76 3.78 -9.84 -11.79
N PHE A 77 4.67 -10.59 -11.15
CA PHE A 77 5.84 -10.05 -10.47
C PHE A 77 6.97 -9.78 -11.45
N HIS A 78 7.62 -8.63 -11.30
CA HIS A 78 8.75 -8.23 -12.12
C HIS A 78 9.87 -7.64 -11.26
N TYR A 79 11.09 -7.75 -11.75
CA TYR A 79 12.16 -6.84 -11.35
C TYR A 79 12.10 -5.58 -12.20
N LEU A 80 12.32 -4.44 -11.55
CA LEU A 80 12.45 -3.13 -12.17
C LEU A 80 13.88 -2.61 -11.95
N ASP A 81 14.58 -2.28 -13.02
CA ASP A 81 15.79 -1.45 -12.94
C ASP A 81 15.39 0.00 -12.68
N LEU A 82 15.94 0.59 -11.62
CA LEU A 82 15.52 1.93 -11.17
C LEU A 82 16.13 3.08 -11.98
N ASP A 83 17.17 2.83 -12.78
CA ASP A 83 17.79 3.84 -13.64
C ASP A 83 17.18 3.82 -15.04
N SER A 84 17.05 2.63 -15.65
CA SER A 84 16.59 2.47 -17.03
C SER A 84 15.06 2.36 -17.14
N GLY A 85 14.38 1.95 -16.07
CA GLY A 85 12.96 1.60 -16.11
C GLY A 85 12.68 0.25 -16.77
N GLU A 86 13.71 -0.54 -17.06
CA GLU A 86 13.56 -1.85 -17.70
C GLU A 86 12.90 -2.85 -16.75
N LEU A 87 11.96 -3.62 -17.31
CA LEU A 87 11.22 -4.67 -16.60
C LEU A 87 11.73 -6.04 -17.00
N GLN A 88 12.07 -6.86 -16.01
CA GLN A 88 12.38 -8.28 -16.16
C GLN A 88 11.30 -9.10 -15.47
N ALA A 89 10.54 -9.88 -16.23
CA ALA A 89 9.51 -10.76 -15.68
C ALA A 89 10.09 -11.80 -14.71
N ILE A 90 9.41 -12.00 -13.59
CA ILE A 90 9.65 -13.10 -12.65
C ILE A 90 8.66 -14.22 -12.99
N PHE A 91 7.37 -13.98 -12.74
CA PHE A 91 6.29 -14.91 -13.06
C PHE A 91 4.90 -14.28 -12.81
N ASP A 92 3.90 -14.73 -13.56
CA ASP A 92 2.49 -14.39 -13.38
C ASP A 92 1.71 -15.60 -12.82
N PRO A 93 1.34 -15.62 -11.53
CA PRO A 93 0.55 -16.71 -10.96
C PRO A 93 -0.92 -16.71 -11.43
N GLU A 94 -1.38 -15.64 -12.09
CA GLU A 94 -2.75 -15.47 -12.54
C GLU A 94 -2.87 -15.29 -14.07
N GLU A 95 -1.89 -15.78 -14.86
CA GLU A 95 -1.92 -15.68 -16.33
C GLU A 95 -3.23 -16.23 -16.98
N HIS A 96 -3.90 -17.14 -16.29
CA HIS A 96 -5.16 -17.76 -16.68
C HIS A 96 -6.41 -16.91 -16.36
N LEU A 97 -6.24 -15.77 -15.69
CA LEU A 97 -7.27 -14.83 -15.27
C LEU A 97 -6.99 -13.43 -15.86
N PRO A 98 -7.25 -13.21 -17.17
CA PRO A 98 -6.92 -11.96 -17.85
C PRO A 98 -7.72 -10.74 -17.36
N ALA A 99 -8.75 -10.96 -16.55
CA ALA A 99 -9.54 -9.92 -15.89
C ALA A 99 -9.06 -9.65 -14.45
N ASN A 100 -7.87 -10.11 -14.06
CA ASN A 100 -7.24 -9.78 -12.80
C ASN A 100 -5.99 -8.92 -13.01
N ARG A 101 -5.62 -8.17 -11.96
CA ARG A 101 -4.32 -7.51 -11.83
C ARG A 101 -3.85 -7.57 -10.38
N PHE A 102 -2.56 -7.36 -10.14
CA PHE A 102 -2.10 -7.02 -8.79
C PHE A 102 -2.63 -5.66 -8.33
N ASN A 103 -2.72 -5.51 -7.01
CA ASN A 103 -3.18 -4.33 -6.30
C ASN A 103 -2.13 -3.96 -5.22
N ASP A 104 -2.47 -3.91 -3.93
CA ASP A 104 -1.48 -3.54 -2.90
C ASP A 104 -0.45 -4.66 -2.63
N GLY A 105 0.72 -4.27 -2.13
CA GLY A 105 1.78 -5.19 -1.77
C GLY A 105 2.84 -4.59 -0.84
N LYS A 106 3.38 -5.43 0.04
CA LYS A 106 4.38 -5.05 1.05
C LYS A 106 5.30 -6.21 1.38
N CYS A 107 6.52 -5.92 1.84
CA CYS A 107 7.41 -6.94 2.34
C CYS A 107 7.22 -7.22 3.84
N ASP A 108 7.32 -8.49 4.21
CA ASP A 108 7.42 -8.89 5.62
C ASP A 108 8.85 -8.69 6.17
N ALA A 109 9.04 -8.97 7.47
CA ALA A 109 10.33 -8.80 8.14
C ALA A 109 11.44 -9.75 7.67
N LYS A 110 11.13 -10.80 6.87
CA LYS A 110 12.13 -11.68 6.24
C LYS A 110 12.45 -11.25 4.80
N GLY A 111 11.84 -10.16 4.32
CA GLY A 111 12.07 -9.60 2.99
C GLY A 111 11.36 -10.36 1.87
N ARG A 112 10.25 -11.05 2.18
CA ARG A 112 9.39 -11.66 1.15
C ARG A 112 8.35 -10.68 0.69
N PHE A 113 8.09 -10.62 -0.61
CA PHE A 113 7.15 -9.67 -1.17
C PHE A 113 5.75 -10.27 -1.25
N TRP A 114 4.84 -9.75 -0.45
CA TRP A 114 3.44 -10.13 -0.44
C TRP A 114 2.65 -9.16 -1.30
N ALA A 115 1.90 -9.65 -2.27
CA ALA A 115 1.07 -8.81 -3.12
C ALA A 115 -0.26 -9.48 -3.42
N GLY A 116 -1.31 -8.67 -3.32
CA GLY A 116 -2.69 -9.09 -3.52
C GLY A 116 -3.17 -8.80 -4.93
N THR A 117 -4.13 -9.57 -5.42
CA THR A 117 -4.79 -9.31 -6.70
C THR A 117 -6.18 -8.73 -6.53
N MET A 118 -6.77 -8.27 -7.63
CA MET A 118 -8.15 -7.84 -7.74
C MET A 118 -8.70 -8.11 -9.13
N SER A 119 -10.02 -8.28 -9.22
CA SER A 119 -10.72 -8.32 -10.50
C SER A 119 -10.87 -6.91 -11.07
N THR A 120 -10.60 -6.73 -12.35
CA THR A 120 -10.85 -5.48 -13.11
C THR A 120 -12.32 -5.34 -13.54
N SER A 121 -13.13 -6.37 -13.33
CA SER A 121 -14.58 -6.40 -13.53
C SER A 121 -15.37 -6.31 -12.21
N ASP A 122 -14.70 -5.96 -11.10
CA ASP A 122 -15.27 -5.87 -9.75
C ASP A 122 -15.96 -7.17 -9.26
N GLU A 123 -15.53 -8.31 -9.79
CA GLU A 123 -16.04 -9.61 -9.37
C GLU A 123 -15.52 -10.01 -7.99
N LYS A 124 -16.45 -10.37 -7.10
CA LYS A 124 -16.12 -10.86 -5.75
C LYS A 124 -15.51 -12.26 -5.79
N GLU A 125 -14.70 -12.56 -4.78
CA GLU A 125 -14.04 -13.87 -4.61
C GLU A 125 -13.11 -14.28 -5.77
N LYS A 126 -12.68 -13.32 -6.59
CA LYS A 126 -11.74 -13.53 -7.70
C LYS A 126 -10.31 -13.11 -7.39
N ALA A 127 -10.07 -12.46 -6.26
CA ALA A 127 -8.74 -12.07 -5.82
C ALA A 127 -8.08 -13.13 -4.94
N ALA A 128 -6.76 -13.05 -4.87
CA ALA A 128 -5.93 -13.85 -3.98
C ALA A 128 -4.78 -13.02 -3.42
N LEU A 129 -4.18 -13.50 -2.33
CA LEU A 129 -2.92 -12.98 -1.80
C LEU A 129 -1.80 -13.95 -2.14
N TYR A 130 -0.72 -13.45 -2.74
CA TYR A 130 0.48 -14.22 -3.07
C TYR A 130 1.69 -13.72 -2.27
N CYS A 131 2.65 -14.61 -2.06
CA CYS A 131 3.95 -14.31 -1.47
C CYS A 131 5.05 -14.78 -2.44
N LEU A 132 5.87 -13.84 -2.90
CA LEU A 132 7.13 -14.08 -3.61
C LEU A 132 8.28 -14.15 -2.59
N ASP A 133 8.89 -15.31 -2.44
CA ASP A 133 10.04 -15.52 -1.57
C ASP A 133 11.35 -15.09 -2.26
N LYS A 134 12.43 -15.02 -1.48
CA LYS A 134 13.76 -14.55 -1.90
C LYS A 134 14.44 -15.48 -2.89
N ASP A 135 14.03 -16.74 -2.93
CA ASP A 135 14.51 -17.72 -3.90
C ASP A 135 13.74 -17.65 -5.24
N GLY A 136 12.74 -16.76 -5.35
CA GLY A 136 11.90 -16.60 -6.52
C GLY A 136 10.65 -17.49 -6.53
N SER A 137 10.45 -18.34 -5.51
CA SER A 137 9.23 -19.14 -5.38
C SER A 137 8.02 -18.26 -5.06
N ILE A 138 6.87 -18.60 -5.64
CA ILE A 138 5.60 -17.88 -5.43
C ILE A 138 4.58 -18.84 -4.87
N THR A 139 3.96 -18.47 -3.76
CA THR A 139 2.93 -19.27 -3.10
C THR A 139 1.65 -18.45 -2.93
N LYS A 140 0.51 -19.03 -3.28
CA LYS A 140 -0.82 -18.48 -2.94
C LYS A 140 -1.08 -18.71 -1.45
N LYS A 141 -1.36 -17.63 -0.72
CA LYS A 141 -1.52 -17.64 0.74
C LYS A 141 -2.97 -17.47 1.18
N VAL A 142 -3.76 -16.69 0.44
CA VAL A 142 -5.21 -16.55 0.65
C VAL A 142 -5.90 -16.59 -0.71
N ASP A 143 -7.04 -17.26 -0.81
CA ASP A 143 -7.92 -17.26 -1.97
C ASP A 143 -9.26 -16.56 -1.66
N LYS A 144 -10.08 -16.38 -2.71
CA LYS A 144 -11.46 -15.88 -2.59
C LYS A 144 -11.57 -14.54 -1.86
N LEU A 145 -10.60 -13.65 -2.06
CA LEU A 145 -10.73 -12.24 -1.72
C LEU A 145 -11.56 -11.52 -2.78
N SER A 146 -12.13 -10.36 -2.46
CA SER A 146 -12.76 -9.51 -3.49
C SER A 146 -11.74 -8.53 -4.08
N THR A 147 -11.13 -7.70 -3.23
CA THR A 147 -10.00 -6.83 -3.59
C THR A 147 -8.98 -6.92 -2.47
N SER A 148 -7.85 -7.58 -2.72
CA SER A 148 -6.79 -7.64 -1.73
C SER A 148 -6.10 -6.28 -1.63
N ASN A 149 -5.98 -5.77 -0.42
CA ASN A 149 -5.48 -4.42 -0.18
C ASN A 149 -4.52 -4.36 1.03
N GLY A 150 -4.49 -3.23 1.73
CA GLY A 150 -3.61 -2.92 2.86
C GLY A 150 -3.10 -4.12 3.67
N LEU A 151 -1.77 -4.22 3.78
CA LEU A 151 -1.07 -5.23 4.58
C LEU A 151 -0.23 -4.61 5.70
N ALA A 152 -0.22 -5.26 6.86
CA ALA A 152 0.71 -4.95 7.95
C ALA A 152 1.02 -6.20 8.77
N TRP A 153 2.10 -6.19 9.54
CA TRP A 153 2.44 -7.26 10.48
C TRP A 153 2.52 -6.71 11.90
N SER A 154 2.16 -7.53 12.88
CA SER A 154 2.36 -7.17 14.29
C SER A 154 3.84 -6.98 14.61
N LEU A 155 4.13 -6.18 15.63
CA LEU A 155 5.51 -5.85 16.02
C LEU A 155 6.35 -7.07 16.41
N ASP A 156 5.70 -8.10 16.95
CA ASP A 156 6.31 -9.36 17.33
C ASP A 156 6.28 -10.42 16.21
N ASN A 157 5.85 -10.04 15.00
CA ASN A 157 5.73 -10.89 13.82
C ASN A 157 4.91 -12.16 14.04
N LYS A 158 3.90 -12.10 14.91
CA LYS A 158 2.96 -13.22 15.14
C LYS A 158 1.67 -13.09 14.36
N TYR A 159 1.37 -11.91 13.84
CA TYR A 159 0.16 -11.68 13.07
C TYR A 159 0.43 -10.97 11.76
N LEU A 160 -0.30 -11.39 10.72
CA LEU A 160 -0.51 -10.64 9.49
C LEU A 160 -1.89 -10.00 9.56
N TYR A 161 -1.98 -8.71 9.21
CA TYR A 161 -3.22 -7.98 9.00
C TYR A 161 -3.42 -7.75 7.50
N LEU A 162 -4.63 -8.00 7.02
CA LEU A 162 -4.99 -7.91 5.61
C LEU A 162 -6.39 -7.30 5.44
N ILE A 163 -6.50 -6.33 4.53
CA ILE A 163 -7.78 -5.73 4.14
C ILE A 163 -8.36 -6.45 2.93
N ASP A 164 -9.66 -6.72 2.97
CA ASP A 164 -10.49 -7.01 1.79
C ASP A 164 -11.50 -5.88 1.61
N THR A 165 -11.22 -4.98 0.67
CA THR A 165 -11.86 -3.65 0.57
C THR A 165 -13.39 -3.74 0.39
N PRO A 166 -13.95 -4.46 -0.61
CA PRO A 166 -15.41 -4.58 -0.78
C PRO A 166 -16.12 -5.27 0.38
N VAL A 167 -15.41 -6.12 1.13
CA VAL A 167 -15.97 -6.83 2.29
C VAL A 167 -15.96 -5.94 3.54
N GLN A 168 -15.22 -4.82 3.52
CA GLN A 168 -15.13 -3.85 4.61
C GLN A 168 -14.68 -4.46 5.93
N LYS A 169 -13.70 -5.37 5.85
CA LYS A 169 -13.09 -6.02 7.03
C LYS A 169 -11.59 -5.94 6.98
N VAL A 170 -10.99 -5.74 8.15
CA VAL A 170 -9.59 -6.07 8.40
C VAL A 170 -9.53 -7.45 9.05
N TYR A 171 -8.81 -8.35 8.40
CA TYR A 171 -8.56 -9.69 8.90
C TYR A 171 -7.20 -9.78 9.58
N GLN A 172 -7.11 -10.59 10.61
CA GLN A 172 -5.90 -11.06 11.24
C GLN A 172 -5.69 -12.54 10.90
N PHE A 173 -4.45 -12.92 10.69
CA PHE A 173 -3.99 -14.31 10.59
C PHE A 173 -2.87 -14.54 11.61
N ASP A 174 -2.80 -15.74 12.20
CA ASP A 174 -1.57 -16.20 12.84
C ASP A 174 -0.48 -16.26 11.76
N PHE A 175 0.71 -15.72 12.02
CA PHE A 175 1.81 -15.63 11.07
C PHE A 175 3.06 -16.32 11.63
N HIS A 176 3.61 -17.25 10.86
CA HIS A 176 4.84 -17.96 11.21
C HIS A 176 6.02 -17.34 10.49
N LEU A 177 6.75 -16.45 11.16
CA LEU A 177 7.79 -15.63 10.54
C LEU A 177 8.79 -16.42 9.67
N ASP A 178 9.28 -17.56 10.14
CA ASP A 178 10.33 -18.33 9.45
C ASP A 178 9.84 -19.02 8.17
N SER A 179 8.62 -19.58 8.14
CA SER A 179 8.06 -20.24 6.95
C SER A 179 7.20 -19.33 6.09
N GLY A 180 6.65 -18.27 6.69
CA GLY A 180 5.68 -17.36 6.07
C GLY A 180 4.32 -17.97 5.89
N ASP A 181 4.02 -19.04 6.60
CA ASP A 181 2.69 -19.60 6.61
C ASP A 181 1.77 -18.74 7.47
N ILE A 182 0.49 -18.78 7.09
CA ILE A 182 -0.57 -18.05 7.77
C ILE A 182 -1.71 -19.00 8.08
N ASP A 183 -2.31 -18.84 9.26
CA ASP A 183 -3.41 -19.66 9.73
C ASP A 183 -4.50 -18.81 10.40
N LYS A 184 -5.63 -19.44 10.75
CA LYS A 184 -6.68 -18.88 11.63
C LYS A 184 -7.15 -17.46 11.26
N LYS A 185 -7.66 -17.30 10.03
CA LYS A 185 -8.32 -16.07 9.58
C LYS A 185 -9.41 -15.62 10.57
N LYS A 186 -9.29 -14.40 11.10
CA LYS A 186 -10.26 -13.78 12.01
C LYS A 186 -10.51 -12.33 11.61
N ALA A 187 -11.76 -11.91 11.45
CA ALA A 187 -12.08 -10.49 11.31
C ALA A 187 -11.86 -9.78 12.65
N ILE A 188 -11.07 -8.70 12.66
CA ILE A 188 -10.72 -7.95 13.87
C ILE A 188 -11.24 -6.52 13.87
N ILE A 189 -11.49 -5.94 12.70
CA ILE A 189 -12.08 -4.61 12.54
C ILE A 189 -13.23 -4.72 11.54
N ASP A 190 -14.35 -4.11 11.91
CA ASP A 190 -15.53 -3.91 11.07
C ASP A 190 -15.55 -2.47 10.58
N PHE A 191 -15.56 -2.28 9.27
CA PHE A 191 -15.52 -0.95 8.65
C PHE A 191 -16.90 -0.51 8.13
N SER A 192 -17.95 -1.31 8.32
CA SER A 192 -19.28 -1.06 7.71
C SER A 192 -19.95 0.25 8.11
N ASP A 193 -19.59 0.79 9.28
CA ASP A 193 -20.14 2.03 9.83
C ASP A 193 -19.23 3.25 9.58
N GLU A 194 -18.12 3.06 8.86
CA GLU A 194 -17.18 4.13 8.52
C GLU A 194 -17.51 4.76 7.16
N GLU A 195 -17.13 6.03 7.01
CA GLU A 195 -17.20 6.70 5.71
C GLU A 195 -16.15 6.12 4.76
N GLY A 196 -16.58 5.71 3.57
CA GLY A 196 -15.73 5.11 2.55
C GLY A 196 -15.40 3.63 2.81
N PHE A 197 -14.36 3.14 2.13
CA PHE A 197 -13.90 1.75 2.21
C PHE A 197 -12.46 1.68 2.71
N PRO A 198 -12.07 0.63 3.44
CA PRO A 198 -10.69 0.46 3.88
C PRO A 198 -9.80 0.13 2.68
N ASP A 199 -8.70 0.85 2.54
CA ASP A 199 -7.80 0.75 1.39
C ASP A 199 -6.39 0.28 1.85
N GLY A 200 -5.33 1.03 1.57
CA GLY A 200 -3.99 0.78 2.08
C GLY A 200 -3.86 1.00 3.59
N MET A 201 -2.89 0.29 4.20
CA MET A 201 -2.68 0.30 5.66
C MET A 201 -1.21 0.23 6.05
N THR A 202 -0.86 0.76 7.22
CA THR A 202 0.44 0.58 7.89
C THR A 202 0.30 0.44 9.40
N ILE A 203 1.40 0.23 10.14
CA ILE A 203 1.40 0.05 11.60
C ILE A 203 2.40 1.00 12.28
N ASP A 204 2.05 1.51 13.46
CA ASP A 204 2.92 2.33 14.29
C ASP A 204 3.65 1.55 15.40
N GLU A 205 4.58 2.20 16.08
CA GLU A 205 5.42 1.63 17.14
C GLU A 205 4.64 1.21 18.41
N GLU A 206 3.39 1.63 18.54
CA GLU A 206 2.48 1.20 19.61
C GLU A 206 1.64 -0.03 19.19
N GLY A 207 1.77 -0.47 17.93
CA GLY A 207 1.04 -1.61 17.39
C GLY A 207 -0.35 -1.27 16.85
N MET A 208 -0.64 0.02 16.60
CA MET A 208 -1.91 0.46 16.05
C MET A 208 -1.86 0.54 14.52
N LEU A 209 -2.98 0.21 13.88
CA LEU A 209 -3.11 0.20 12.43
C LEU A 209 -3.57 1.56 11.93
N TRP A 210 -2.90 2.10 10.92
CA TRP A 210 -3.31 3.31 10.20
C TRP A 210 -3.89 2.91 8.85
N ILE A 211 -5.16 3.22 8.61
CA ILE A 211 -5.94 2.74 7.46
C ILE A 211 -6.45 3.94 6.66
N ALA A 212 -6.17 3.95 5.36
CA ALA A 212 -6.70 4.93 4.41
C ALA A 212 -8.17 4.62 4.06
N HIS A 213 -8.97 5.65 3.86
CA HIS A 213 -10.39 5.53 3.49
C HIS A 213 -10.63 5.97 2.05
N TRP A 214 -10.84 5.01 1.15
CA TRP A 214 -11.31 5.27 -0.20
C TRP A 214 -12.73 5.84 -0.18
N GLY A 215 -12.91 7.07 -0.69
CA GLY A 215 -14.17 7.79 -0.66
C GLY A 215 -14.53 8.39 0.70
N GLY A 216 -13.70 8.21 1.73
CA GLY A 216 -13.96 8.69 3.10
C GLY A 216 -13.14 9.91 3.52
N GLY A 217 -12.15 10.33 2.72
CA GLY A 217 -11.42 11.58 2.95
C GLY A 217 -10.60 11.62 4.23
N GLN A 218 -10.10 10.48 4.71
CA GLN A 218 -9.31 10.42 5.94
C GLN A 218 -8.34 9.23 5.97
N VAL A 219 -7.39 9.30 6.90
CA VAL A 219 -6.68 8.12 7.43
C VAL A 219 -7.06 7.96 8.90
N SER A 220 -7.42 6.76 9.32
CA SER A 220 -7.83 6.48 10.70
C SER A 220 -6.87 5.52 11.41
N ARG A 221 -6.75 5.68 12.72
CA ARG A 221 -5.92 4.83 13.59
C ARG A 221 -6.80 3.87 14.36
N TRP A 222 -6.46 2.58 14.38
CA TRP A 222 -7.24 1.51 14.98
C TRP A 222 -6.40 0.66 15.92
N ASP A 223 -7.00 0.27 17.03
CA ASP A 223 -6.45 -0.78 17.90
C ASP A 223 -6.88 -2.17 17.38
N PRO A 224 -5.95 -2.98 16.85
CA PRO A 224 -6.28 -4.30 16.32
C PRO A 224 -6.75 -5.29 17.39
N ASN A 225 -6.48 -5.04 18.68
CA ASN A 225 -6.90 -5.93 19.76
C ASN A 225 -8.38 -5.72 20.13
N SER A 226 -8.80 -4.46 20.22
CA SER A 226 -10.18 -4.11 20.57
C SER A 226 -11.08 -3.89 19.36
N GLY A 227 -10.51 -3.72 18.17
CA GLY A 227 -11.24 -3.40 16.93
C GLY A 227 -11.76 -1.97 16.89
N LYS A 228 -11.30 -1.09 17.79
CA LYS A 228 -11.82 0.28 17.92
C LYS A 228 -10.98 1.29 17.17
N LYS A 229 -11.67 2.21 16.48
CA LYS A 229 -11.08 3.44 15.97
C LYS A 229 -10.69 4.34 17.13
N LEU A 230 -9.45 4.79 17.14
CA LEU A 230 -8.88 5.67 18.17
C LEU A 230 -8.96 7.13 17.74
N GLU A 231 -8.68 7.39 16.46
CA GLU A 231 -8.61 8.74 15.90
C GLU A 231 -8.59 8.74 14.36
N SER A 232 -8.66 9.92 13.75
CA SER A 232 -8.47 10.10 12.31
C SER A 232 -7.78 11.43 11.97
N ILE A 233 -7.20 11.46 10.78
CA ILE A 233 -6.63 12.63 10.11
C ILE A 233 -7.49 12.89 8.88
N ASN A 234 -8.17 14.03 8.85
CA ASN A 234 -8.95 14.44 7.68
C ASN A 234 -8.01 14.89 6.55
N VAL A 235 -8.31 14.49 5.33
CA VAL A 235 -7.55 14.78 4.11
C VAL A 235 -8.49 15.49 3.14
N PRO A 236 -8.10 16.61 2.50
CA PRO A 236 -8.96 17.38 1.59
C PRO A 236 -9.06 16.74 0.19
N ALA A 237 -9.20 15.41 0.15
CA ALA A 237 -9.37 14.58 -1.05
C ALA A 237 -10.20 13.35 -0.65
N PRO A 238 -11.34 13.05 -1.29
CA PRO A 238 -12.21 11.94 -0.89
C PRO A 238 -11.55 10.56 -1.00
N ASN A 239 -10.82 10.33 -2.10
CA ASN A 239 -10.18 9.05 -2.38
C ASN A 239 -8.78 9.01 -1.76
N VAL A 240 -8.71 8.75 -0.45
CA VAL A 240 -7.45 8.48 0.25
C VAL A 240 -7.12 7.01 0.09
N THR A 241 -5.96 6.72 -0.48
CA THR A 241 -5.65 5.37 -0.99
C THR A 241 -4.75 4.59 -0.05
N SER A 242 -3.67 5.19 0.43
CA SER A 242 -2.72 4.48 1.29
C SER A 242 -1.88 5.44 2.12
N CYS A 243 -1.10 4.88 3.05
CA CYS A 243 -0.21 5.65 3.90
C CYS A 243 1.03 4.88 4.35
N ALA A 244 2.13 5.60 4.58
CA ALA A 244 3.37 5.05 5.11
C ALA A 244 4.11 6.07 5.99
N PHE A 245 4.69 5.59 7.09
CA PHE A 245 5.58 6.41 7.91
C PHE A 245 6.93 6.58 7.21
N GLY A 246 7.47 7.79 7.32
CA GLY A 246 8.77 8.18 6.79
C GLY A 246 9.33 9.41 7.51
N GLY A 247 10.21 10.13 6.81
CA GLY A 247 11.02 11.18 7.40
C GLY A 247 12.19 10.62 8.23
N GLU A 248 13.13 11.49 8.60
CA GLU A 248 14.36 11.12 9.31
C GLU A 248 14.08 10.43 10.66
N ASN A 249 12.96 10.77 11.31
CA ASN A 249 12.56 10.24 12.61
C ASN A 249 11.42 9.21 12.53
N LEU A 250 11.00 8.81 11.32
CA LEU A 250 9.87 7.90 11.08
C LEU A 250 8.54 8.35 11.69
N ASN A 251 8.35 9.66 11.87
CA ASN A 251 7.14 10.25 12.45
C ASN A 251 6.43 11.20 11.48
N GLU A 252 6.68 11.07 10.18
CA GLU A 252 5.93 11.74 9.13
C GLU A 252 5.08 10.69 8.41
N LEU A 253 3.76 10.79 8.50
CA LEU A 253 2.85 9.89 7.79
C LEU A 253 2.56 10.47 6.41
N TYR A 254 3.16 9.89 5.37
CA TYR A 254 2.85 10.20 3.98
C TYR A 254 1.54 9.54 3.59
N ILE A 255 0.72 10.25 2.81
CA ILE A 255 -0.64 9.84 2.44
C ILE A 255 -0.83 10.07 0.94
N THR A 256 -1.13 8.99 0.22
CA THR A 256 -1.47 9.03 -1.21
C THR A 256 -2.98 9.20 -1.41
N THR A 257 -3.36 9.82 -2.51
CA THR A 257 -4.76 10.03 -2.88
C THR A 257 -4.96 9.83 -4.39
N ALA A 258 -6.21 9.76 -4.83
CA ALA A 258 -6.57 9.47 -6.22
C ALA A 258 -7.62 10.42 -6.80
N ARG A 259 -7.70 10.47 -8.12
CA ARG A 259 -8.72 11.17 -8.92
C ARG A 259 -9.65 10.21 -9.65
N THR A 260 -9.22 8.96 -9.85
CA THR A 260 -9.96 7.98 -10.63
C THR A 260 -11.36 7.78 -10.05
N GLY A 261 -12.35 7.73 -10.95
CA GLY A 261 -13.77 7.66 -10.60
C GLY A 261 -14.43 8.98 -10.16
N MET A 262 -13.70 10.10 -10.05
CA MET A 262 -14.28 11.41 -9.69
C MET A 262 -14.84 12.15 -10.91
N SER A 263 -15.96 12.86 -10.74
CA SER A 263 -16.52 13.72 -11.78
C SER A 263 -15.77 15.06 -11.88
N SER A 264 -16.03 15.84 -12.93
CA SER A 264 -15.51 17.21 -13.05
C SER A 264 -15.96 18.09 -11.87
N GLU A 265 -17.21 17.96 -11.42
CA GLU A 265 -17.75 18.67 -10.27
C GLU A 265 -17.06 18.26 -8.96
N ASP A 266 -16.76 16.97 -8.79
CA ASP A 266 -16.02 16.50 -7.62
C ASP A 266 -14.60 17.07 -7.59
N LEU A 267 -13.92 17.13 -8.74
CA LEU A 267 -12.57 17.68 -8.86
C LEU A 267 -12.53 19.20 -8.65
N GLU A 268 -13.59 19.93 -9.01
CA GLU A 268 -13.73 21.34 -8.66
C GLU A 268 -13.92 21.54 -7.14
N LYS A 269 -14.69 20.66 -6.49
CA LYS A 269 -14.93 20.69 -5.05
C LYS A 269 -13.72 20.25 -4.22
N PHE A 270 -12.96 19.29 -4.74
CA PHE A 270 -11.79 18.69 -4.10
C PHE A 270 -10.56 18.79 -5.01
N PRO A 271 -10.02 20.00 -5.22
CA PRO A 271 -8.97 20.24 -6.21
C PRO A 271 -7.63 19.56 -5.87
N LEU A 272 -7.42 19.14 -4.63
CA LEU A 272 -6.22 18.43 -4.19
C LEU A 272 -6.35 16.89 -4.31
N SER A 273 -7.38 16.38 -4.97
CA SER A 273 -7.51 14.95 -5.24
C SER A 273 -6.40 14.49 -6.18
N GLY A 274 -5.73 13.40 -5.83
CA GLY A 274 -4.52 12.92 -6.50
C GLY A 274 -3.23 13.56 -5.99
N ALA A 275 -3.26 14.40 -4.95
CA ALA A 275 -2.07 14.97 -4.34
C ALA A 275 -1.40 14.00 -3.34
N LEU A 276 -0.13 14.28 -3.04
CA LEU A 276 0.61 13.64 -1.96
C LEU A 276 0.62 14.56 -0.74
N PHE A 277 0.20 14.03 0.41
CA PHE A 277 0.21 14.74 1.69
C PHE A 277 1.20 14.11 2.67
N THR A 278 1.55 14.87 3.71
CA THR A 278 2.24 14.37 4.89
C THR A 278 1.62 14.94 6.15
N CYS A 279 1.69 14.20 7.26
CA CYS A 279 1.29 14.68 8.57
C CYS A 279 2.35 14.32 9.60
N LYS A 280 2.78 15.30 10.40
CA LYS A 280 3.70 15.03 11.52
C LYS A 280 2.94 14.39 12.68
N MET A 281 3.47 13.27 13.14
CA MET A 281 2.86 12.38 14.12
C MET A 281 3.59 12.42 15.46
N ASP A 282 2.83 12.16 16.52
CA ASP A 282 3.38 12.01 17.88
C ASP A 282 3.90 10.58 18.15
N VAL A 283 3.59 9.65 17.25
CA VAL A 283 4.07 8.25 17.23
C VAL A 283 4.94 8.02 16.00
N LYS A 284 5.85 7.05 16.07
CA LYS A 284 6.67 6.63 14.93
C LYS A 284 6.09 5.39 14.28
N GLY A 285 6.41 5.20 13.01
CA GLY A 285 6.33 3.90 12.35
C GLY A 285 7.68 3.21 12.26
N PHE A 286 7.81 2.36 11.26
CA PHE A 286 9.01 1.56 11.02
C PHE A 286 9.58 1.84 9.62
N PRO A 287 10.89 1.61 9.41
CA PRO A 287 11.43 1.53 8.06
C PRO A 287 10.65 0.51 7.24
N GLY A 288 10.44 0.78 5.96
CA GLY A 288 9.92 -0.23 5.05
C GLY A 288 10.85 -1.43 4.96
N ASN A 289 10.30 -2.64 5.00
CA ASN A 289 11.08 -3.85 4.75
C ASN A 289 11.42 -3.92 3.25
N TYR A 290 12.70 -4.12 2.94
CA TYR A 290 13.16 -4.30 1.57
C TYR A 290 12.91 -5.73 1.08
N PHE A 291 12.82 -5.90 -0.24
CA PHE A 291 12.84 -7.24 -0.81
C PHE A 291 14.23 -7.87 -0.64
N GLY A 292 14.26 -9.14 -0.22
CA GLY A 292 15.48 -9.85 0.13
C GLY A 292 16.12 -10.68 -0.99
N GLY A 293 15.50 -10.78 -2.18
CA GLY A 293 16.00 -11.50 -3.35
C GLY A 293 16.82 -10.67 -4.35
#